data_AF-S0JT87-F1
#
_entry.id   AF-S0JT87-F1
#
_cell.length_a   1.000
_cell.length_b   1.000
_cell.length_c   1.000
_cell.angle_alpha   90.00
_cell.angle_beta   90.00
_cell.angle_gamma   90.00
#
_symmetry.space_group_name_H-M   'P 1'
#
loop_
_entity.id
_entity.type
_entity.pdbx_description
1 polymer ?
#
loop_
_entity_poly.entity_id
_entity_poly.type
_entity_poly.pdbx_seq_one_letter_code
_entity_poly.pdbx_strand_id
1 'polypeptide(L)'
;MIRQMKQMLDAHTFANARVAEIKNEYAKIDKDWLVVHFKITVYMAITNFLIEIVLSLYVIQTQLLTTTLPMYFLKYLIVPSVANSCLLLTGYFFMTSQRHSAIQKIYGISIMSTFVAFVITTIHNIYSPIYMIYLISIVLTSIYSNHRLTKSIGFLSIGLFLLSEFVITWDPVKQSIFDSPFEIVRYSIGTSSNNS
;
A
#
# COMPACT_ATOMS: atom_id res chain seq x y z
N MET A 1 48.54 33.90 8.50
CA MET A 1 48.34 32.44 8.70
C MET A 1 47.36 32.13 9.83
N ILE A 2 47.63 32.50 11.10
CA ILE A 2 46.74 32.19 12.26
C ILE A 2 45.32 32.77 12.10
N ARG A 3 45.20 34.02 11.64
CA ARG A 3 43.91 34.71 11.45
C ARG A 3 43.02 34.04 10.39
N GLN A 4 43.64 33.51 9.33
CA GLN A 4 42.94 32.79 8.25
C GLN A 4 42.47 31.40 8.72
N MET A 5 43.28 30.68 9.50
CA MET A 5 42.86 29.41 10.10
C MET A 5 41.64 29.58 11.02
N LYS A 6 41.61 30.64 11.83
CA LYS A 6 40.47 30.94 12.71
C LYS A 6 39.19 31.20 11.90
N GLN A 7 39.28 32.02 10.85
CA GLN A 7 38.14 32.32 9.99
C GLN A 7 37.60 31.07 9.27
N MET A 8 38.47 30.16 8.83
CA MET A 8 38.04 28.89 8.23
C MET A 8 37.36 27.97 9.24
N LEU A 9 37.87 27.90 10.48
CA LEU A 9 37.26 27.10 11.54
C LEU A 9 35.88 27.64 11.93
N ASP A 10 35.74 28.96 12.04
CA ASP A 10 34.48 29.63 12.34
C ASP A 10 33.46 29.37 11.22
N ALA A 11 33.87 29.47 9.95
CA ALA A 11 33.03 29.17 8.80
C ALA A 11 32.58 27.69 8.75
N HIS A 12 33.50 26.75 9.02
CA HIS A 12 33.18 25.32 9.06
C HIS A 12 32.21 24.98 10.22
N THR A 13 32.41 25.58 11.39
CA THR A 13 31.54 25.38 12.55
C THR A 13 30.14 25.93 12.29
N PHE A 14 30.06 27.13 11.70
CA PHE A 14 28.78 27.72 11.27
C PHE A 14 28.05 26.84 10.24
N ALA A 15 28.75 26.34 9.23
CA ALA A 15 28.16 25.47 8.22
C ALA A 15 27.60 24.18 8.83
N ASN A 16 28.34 23.53 9.75
CA ASN A 16 27.87 22.32 10.41
C ASN A 16 26.64 22.57 11.31
N ALA A 17 26.60 23.71 12.01
CA ALA A 17 25.43 24.09 12.80
C ALA A 17 24.17 24.25 11.91
N ARG A 18 24.31 24.89 10.74
CA ARG A 18 23.20 25.05 9.77
C ARG A 18 22.76 23.71 9.19
N VAL A 19 23.70 22.81 8.86
CA VAL A 19 23.36 21.46 8.38
C VAL A 19 22.63 20.66 9.45
N ALA A 20 23.03 20.78 10.72
CA ALA A 20 22.36 20.11 11.83
C ALA A 20 20.93 20.65 12.04
N GLU A 21 20.74 21.97 11.97
CA GLU A 21 19.44 22.63 12.03
C GLU A 21 18.50 22.13 10.90
N ILE A 22 18.99 22.13 9.66
CA ILE A 22 18.24 21.63 8.50
C ILE A 22 17.84 20.17 8.69
N LYS A 23 18.76 19.30 9.12
CA LYS A 23 18.46 17.88 9.38
C LYS A 23 17.39 17.70 10.45
N ASN A 24 17.39 18.54 11.48
CA ASN A 24 16.38 18.50 12.54
C ASN A 24 15.00 18.89 12.01
N GLU A 25 14.91 19.90 11.14
CA GLU A 25 13.64 20.27 10.50
C GLU A 25 13.11 19.15 9.59
N TYR A 26 13.97 18.51 8.79
CA TYR A 26 13.56 17.34 8.00
C TYR A 26 13.05 16.20 8.90
N ALA A 27 13.70 15.93 10.04
CA ALA A 27 13.28 14.88 10.97
C ALA A 27 11.89 15.16 11.59
N LYS A 28 11.53 16.43 11.80
CA LYS A 28 10.18 16.81 12.24
C LYS A 28 9.15 16.56 11.14
N ILE A 29 9.45 16.98 9.91
CA ILE A 29 8.59 16.76 8.74
C ILE A 29 8.33 15.26 8.55
N ASP A 30 9.38 14.42 8.62
CA ASP A 30 9.25 12.97 8.47
C ASP A 30 8.35 12.37 9.56
N LYS A 31 8.44 12.87 10.80
CA LYS A 31 7.61 12.41 11.92
C LYS A 31 6.14 12.77 11.72
N ASP A 32 5.86 13.99 11.30
CA ASP A 32 4.48 14.44 11.06
C ASP A 32 3.89 13.72 9.85
N TRP A 33 4.70 13.54 8.79
CA TRP A 33 4.33 12.80 7.61
C TRP A 33 4.04 11.33 7.91
N LEU A 34 4.77 10.68 8.82
CA LEU A 34 4.49 9.32 9.27
C LEU A 34 3.07 9.16 9.83
N VAL A 35 2.58 10.14 10.60
CA VAL A 35 1.21 10.12 11.13
C VAL A 35 0.20 10.27 10.00
N VAL A 36 0.48 11.14 9.02
CA VAL A 36 -0.38 11.32 7.84
C VAL A 36 -0.44 10.05 6.99
N HIS A 37 0.71 9.42 6.72
CA HIS A 37 0.80 8.16 5.98
C HIS A 37 -0.02 7.06 6.66
N PHE A 38 0.11 6.91 7.99
CA PHE A 38 -0.71 5.96 8.73
C PHE A 38 -2.21 6.28 8.61
N LYS A 39 -2.62 7.54 8.77
CA LYS A 39 -4.03 7.97 8.62
C LYS A 39 -4.59 7.70 7.23
N ILE A 40 -3.83 7.97 6.17
CA ILE A 40 -4.25 7.65 4.79
C ILE A 40 -4.48 6.15 4.64
N THR A 41 -3.63 5.33 5.25
CA THR A 41 -3.80 3.87 5.23
C THR A 41 -5.04 3.41 6.00
N VAL A 42 -5.34 4.02 7.14
CA VAL A 42 -6.59 3.79 7.87
C VAL A 42 -7.80 4.16 7.00
N TYR A 43 -7.76 5.31 6.32
CA TYR A 43 -8.84 5.71 5.42
C TYR A 43 -9.03 4.73 4.26
N MET A 44 -7.95 4.20 3.68
CA MET A 44 -8.06 3.15 2.66
C MET A 44 -8.83 1.92 3.16
N ALA A 45 -8.51 1.43 4.36
CA ALA A 45 -9.20 0.28 4.95
C ALA A 45 -10.68 0.57 5.27
N ILE A 46 -10.99 1.76 5.80
CA ILE A 46 -12.37 2.20 6.06
C ILE A 46 -13.15 2.28 4.75
N THR A 47 -12.60 2.92 3.72
CA THR A 47 -13.24 3.02 2.41
C THR A 47 -13.48 1.63 1.80
N ASN A 48 -12.53 0.72 1.90
CA ASN A 48 -12.72 -0.67 1.45
C ASN A 48 -13.90 -1.33 2.18
N PHE A 49 -13.95 -1.24 3.51
CA PHE A 49 -15.06 -1.80 4.30
C PHE A 49 -16.43 -1.20 3.92
N LEU A 50 -16.50 0.12 3.69
CA LEU A 50 -17.73 0.78 3.27
C LEU A 50 -18.17 0.31 1.87
N ILE A 51 -17.23 0.16 0.94
CA ILE A 51 -17.50 -0.38 -0.40
C ILE A 51 -18.02 -1.82 -0.29
N GLU A 52 -17.43 -2.66 0.57
CA GLU A 52 -17.88 -4.03 0.80
C GLU A 52 -19.32 -4.09 1.36
N ILE A 53 -19.69 -3.18 2.26
CA ILE A 53 -21.08 -3.07 2.73
C ILE A 53 -22.02 -2.73 1.57
N VAL A 54 -21.68 -1.72 0.76
CA VAL A 54 -22.49 -1.30 -0.39
C VAL A 54 -22.65 -2.44 -1.40
N LEU A 55 -21.56 -3.13 -1.73
CA LEU A 55 -21.58 -4.29 -2.63
C LEU A 55 -22.40 -5.44 -2.05
N SER A 56 -22.31 -5.69 -0.75
CA SER A 56 -23.12 -6.72 -0.07
C SER A 56 -24.61 -6.42 -0.17
N LEU A 57 -25.02 -5.17 0.03
CA LEU A 57 -26.42 -4.75 -0.13
C LEU A 57 -26.91 -4.93 -1.57
N TYR A 58 -26.08 -4.59 -2.54
CA TYR A 58 -26.38 -4.77 -3.97
C TYR A 58 -26.55 -6.25 -4.33
N VAL A 59 -25.64 -7.12 -3.87
CA VAL A 59 -25.65 -8.56 -4.17
C VAL A 59 -26.87 -9.26 -3.56
N ILE A 60 -27.32 -8.86 -2.37
CA ILE A 60 -28.54 -9.38 -1.74
C ILE A 60 -29.78 -9.12 -2.62
N GLN A 61 -29.84 -7.97 -3.29
CA GLN A 61 -31.00 -7.57 -4.10
C GLN A 61 -31.05 -8.25 -5.47
N THR A 62 -29.91 -8.71 -5.99
CA THR A 62 -29.78 -9.07 -7.41
C THR A 62 -29.79 -10.57 -7.69
N GLN A 63 -29.89 -11.43 -6.65
CA GLN A 63 -29.77 -12.89 -6.75
C GLN A 63 -28.52 -13.39 -7.49
N LEU A 64 -27.47 -12.56 -7.61
CA LEU A 64 -26.21 -12.88 -8.31
C LEU A 64 -25.26 -13.75 -7.46
N LEU A 65 -25.75 -14.27 -6.33
CA LEU A 65 -24.97 -15.09 -5.42
C LEU A 65 -24.74 -16.49 -6.00
N THR A 66 -23.48 -16.78 -6.36
CA THR A 66 -23.01 -18.13 -6.69
C THR A 66 -22.76 -19.00 -5.45
N THR A 67 -22.84 -18.40 -4.26
CA THR A 67 -22.56 -19.03 -2.95
C THR A 67 -23.66 -18.68 -1.93
N THR A 68 -23.67 -19.33 -0.77
CA THR A 68 -24.58 -18.97 0.33
C THR A 68 -24.25 -17.59 0.91
N LEU A 69 -25.28 -16.87 1.37
CA LEU A 69 -25.15 -15.52 1.93
C LEU A 69 -24.14 -15.45 3.11
N PRO A 70 -24.13 -16.38 4.08
CA PRO A 70 -23.14 -16.35 5.16
C PRO A 70 -21.70 -16.51 4.65
N MET A 71 -21.48 -17.36 3.64
CA MET A 71 -20.15 -17.58 3.07
C MET A 71 -19.67 -16.36 2.29
N TYR A 72 -20.59 -15.66 1.61
CA TYR A 72 -20.30 -14.39 0.95
C TYR A 72 -19.82 -13.35 1.97
N PHE A 73 -20.58 -13.11 3.05
CA PHE A 73 -20.17 -12.17 4.09
C PHE A 73 -18.83 -12.55 4.74
N LEU A 74 -18.61 -13.83 5.00
CA LEU A 74 -17.34 -14.30 5.56
C LEU A 74 -16.18 -13.95 4.63
N LYS A 75 -16.29 -14.28 3.34
CA LYS A 75 -15.22 -14.08 2.35
C LYS A 75 -14.95 -12.61 2.02
N TYR A 76 -16.00 -11.83 1.75
CA TYR A 76 -15.85 -10.50 1.16
C TYR A 76 -16.03 -9.35 2.15
N LEU A 77 -16.43 -9.61 3.40
CA LEU A 77 -16.57 -8.58 4.42
C LEU A 77 -15.72 -8.89 5.65
N ILE A 78 -15.92 -10.06 6.27
CA ILE A 78 -15.28 -10.39 7.56
C ILE A 78 -13.77 -10.60 7.41
N VAL A 79 -13.34 -11.48 6.51
CA VAL A 79 -11.90 -11.76 6.31
C VAL A 79 -11.11 -10.49 5.94
N PRO A 80 -11.47 -9.68 4.92
CA PRO A 80 -10.74 -8.46 4.59
C PRO A 80 -10.69 -7.47 5.76
N SER A 81 -11.83 -7.28 6.44
CA SER A 81 -11.93 -6.34 7.56
C SER A 81 -11.05 -6.75 8.73
N VAL A 82 -11.05 -8.03 9.09
CA VAL A 82 -10.21 -8.56 10.17
C VAL A 82 -8.75 -8.45 9.79
N ALA A 83 -8.36 -8.86 8.58
CA ALA A 83 -6.97 -8.79 8.12
C ALA A 83 -6.44 -7.34 8.12
N ASN A 84 -7.20 -6.40 7.54
CA ASN A 84 -6.84 -4.99 7.53
C ASN A 84 -6.78 -4.40 8.95
N SER A 85 -7.73 -4.75 9.82
CA SER A 85 -7.75 -4.29 11.22
C SER A 85 -6.53 -4.80 11.99
N CYS A 86 -6.15 -6.08 11.82
CA CYS A 86 -4.95 -6.65 12.43
C CYS A 86 -3.68 -5.94 11.96
N LEU A 87 -3.57 -5.64 10.65
CA LEU A 87 -2.44 -4.88 10.10
C LEU A 87 -2.37 -3.47 10.70
N LEU A 88 -3.49 -2.75 10.73
CA LEU A 88 -3.56 -1.39 11.28
C LEU A 88 -3.25 -1.34 12.78
N LEU A 89 -3.75 -2.30 13.55
CA LEU A 89 -3.42 -2.43 14.98
C LEU A 89 -1.93 -2.66 15.16
N THR A 90 -1.34 -3.55 14.37
CA THR A 90 0.12 -3.80 14.39
C THR A 90 0.89 -2.53 14.05
N GLY A 91 0.48 -1.77 13.04
CA GLY A 91 1.08 -0.49 12.68
C GLY A 91 0.96 0.56 13.78
N TYR A 92 -0.19 0.65 14.44
CA TYR A 92 -0.40 1.55 15.56
C TYR A 92 0.55 1.25 16.73
N PHE A 93 0.66 -0.02 17.13
CA PHE A 93 1.61 -0.43 18.17
C PHE A 93 3.06 -0.17 17.75
N PHE A 94 3.39 -0.43 16.48
CA PHE A 94 4.72 -0.18 15.94
C PHE A 94 5.09 1.31 15.95
N MET A 95 4.14 2.19 15.58
CA MET A 95 4.32 3.64 15.57
C MET A 95 4.49 4.22 16.98
N THR A 96 3.75 3.71 17.96
CA THR A 96 3.76 4.19 19.36
C THR A 96 4.91 3.61 20.18
N SER A 97 5.48 2.48 19.78
CA SER A 97 6.62 1.86 20.45
C SER A 97 7.86 2.76 20.50
N GLN A 98 8.47 2.90 21.68
CA GLN A 98 9.73 3.65 21.85
C GLN A 98 10.97 2.83 21.47
N ARG A 99 10.80 1.53 21.17
CA ARG A 99 11.92 0.62 20.87
C ARG A 99 12.48 0.81 19.45
N HIS A 100 11.72 1.45 18.56
CA HIS A 100 12.07 1.55 17.14
C HIS A 100 12.53 2.95 16.77
N SER A 101 13.57 3.02 15.94
CA SER A 101 14.05 4.29 15.39
C SER A 101 13.03 4.90 14.43
N ALA A 102 13.13 6.21 14.17
CA ALA A 102 12.24 6.90 13.24
C ALA A 102 12.24 6.24 11.84
N ILE A 103 13.42 5.87 11.34
CA ILE A 103 13.57 5.20 10.05
C ILE A 103 12.88 3.83 10.05
N GLN A 104 13.05 3.04 11.12
CA GLN A 104 12.36 1.75 11.23
C GLN A 104 10.85 1.91 11.20
N LYS A 105 10.32 2.92 11.91
CA LYS A 105 8.88 3.23 11.90
C LYS A 105 8.38 3.57 10.50
N ILE A 106 9.11 4.40 9.77
CA ILE A 106 8.78 4.75 8.37
C ILE A 106 8.72 3.51 7.48
N TYR A 107 9.72 2.63 7.55
CA TYR A 107 9.72 1.38 6.79
C TYR A 107 8.54 0.48 7.19
N GLY A 108 8.30 0.29 8.48
CA GLY A 108 7.22 -0.59 8.95
C GLY A 108 5.84 -0.10 8.55
N ILE A 109 5.55 1.21 8.65
CA ILE A 109 4.26 1.76 8.19
C ILE A 109 4.12 1.65 6.67
N SER A 110 5.20 1.87 5.91
CA SER A 110 5.16 1.73 4.45
C SER A 110 4.96 0.28 3.99
N ILE A 111 5.57 -0.68 4.70
CA ILE A 111 5.36 -2.11 4.45
C ILE A 111 3.92 -2.48 4.81
N MET A 112 3.43 -2.07 5.97
CA MET A 112 2.06 -2.30 6.41
C MET A 112 1.03 -1.74 5.42
N SER A 113 1.22 -0.51 4.92
CA SER A 113 0.31 0.08 3.93
C SER A 113 0.31 -0.69 2.61
N THR A 114 1.45 -1.25 2.22
CA THR A 114 1.56 -2.15 1.07
C THR A 114 0.83 -3.48 1.31
N PHE A 115 0.87 -4.03 2.53
CA PHE A 115 0.09 -5.23 2.87
C PHE A 115 -1.42 -4.98 2.93
N VAL A 116 -1.87 -3.79 3.36
CA VAL A 116 -3.29 -3.41 3.27
C VAL A 116 -3.74 -3.36 1.80
N ALA A 117 -2.94 -2.76 0.92
CA ALA A 117 -3.15 -2.79 -0.52
C ALA A 117 -3.22 -4.24 -1.06
N PHE A 118 -2.38 -5.13 -0.56
CA PHE A 118 -2.39 -6.55 -0.93
C PHE A 118 -3.66 -7.28 -0.50
N VAL A 119 -4.17 -7.06 0.71
CA VAL A 119 -5.44 -7.65 1.16
C VAL A 119 -6.59 -7.19 0.26
N ILE A 120 -6.67 -5.89 0.00
CA ILE A 120 -7.72 -5.29 -0.84
C ILE A 120 -7.68 -5.87 -2.27
N THR A 121 -6.49 -5.91 -2.88
CA THR A 121 -6.32 -6.41 -4.25
C THR A 121 -6.56 -7.90 -4.36
N THR A 122 -6.18 -8.71 -3.37
CA THR A 122 -6.38 -10.16 -3.39
C THR A 122 -7.85 -10.57 -3.39
N ILE A 123 -8.67 -9.83 -2.64
CA ILE A 123 -10.10 -10.16 -2.48
C ILE A 123 -10.92 -9.58 -3.63
N HIS A 124 -10.55 -8.39 -4.13
CA HIS A 124 -11.31 -7.65 -5.14
C HIS A 124 -10.61 -7.59 -6.51
N ASN A 125 -9.80 -8.59 -6.86
CA ASN A 125 -9.03 -8.67 -8.12
C ASN A 125 -9.89 -8.80 -9.40
N ILE A 126 -11.21 -8.69 -9.30
CA ILE A 126 -12.13 -8.72 -10.44
C ILE A 126 -12.02 -7.42 -11.26
N TYR A 127 -11.62 -6.31 -10.63
CA TYR A 127 -11.56 -5.00 -11.28
C TYR A 127 -10.11 -4.49 -11.42
N SER A 128 -9.61 -4.39 -12.66
CA SER A 128 -8.24 -3.94 -12.95
C SER A 128 -7.83 -2.59 -12.33
N PRO A 129 -8.71 -1.58 -12.16
CA PRO A 129 -8.32 -0.31 -11.53
C PRO A 129 -7.86 -0.45 -10.07
N ILE A 130 -8.22 -1.54 -9.37
CA ILE A 130 -7.92 -1.68 -7.95
C ILE A 130 -6.43 -1.82 -7.67
N TYR A 131 -5.62 -2.29 -8.63
CA TYR A 131 -4.17 -2.38 -8.49
C TYR A 131 -3.48 -1.01 -8.35
N MET A 132 -4.14 0.08 -8.73
CA MET A 132 -3.62 1.44 -8.54
C MET A 132 -3.44 1.80 -7.07
N ILE A 133 -4.06 1.06 -6.14
CA ILE A 133 -3.87 1.25 -4.70
C ILE A 133 -2.41 1.02 -4.26
N TYR A 134 -1.65 0.18 -4.98
CA TYR A 134 -0.21 0.03 -4.73
C TYR A 134 0.59 1.29 -5.07
N LEU A 135 0.14 2.08 -6.06
CA LEU A 135 0.79 3.35 -6.39
C LEU A 135 0.65 4.34 -5.24
N ILE A 136 -0.47 4.31 -4.50
CA ILE A 136 -0.67 5.16 -3.32
C ILE A 136 0.44 4.86 -2.30
N SER A 137 0.68 3.59 -1.96
CA SER A 137 1.75 3.21 -1.03
C SER A 137 3.14 3.66 -1.50
N ILE A 138 3.43 3.56 -2.80
CA ILE A 138 4.71 4.03 -3.38
C ILE A 138 4.82 5.56 -3.29
N VAL A 139 3.78 6.30 -3.70
CA VAL A 139 3.77 7.77 -3.69
C VAL A 139 3.92 8.31 -2.27
N LEU A 140 3.26 7.71 -1.27
CA LEU A 140 3.41 8.11 0.13
C LEU A 140 4.86 8.00 0.63
N THR A 141 5.65 7.07 0.07
CA THR A 141 7.07 6.94 0.45
C THR A 141 7.97 8.00 -0.17
N SER A 142 7.57 8.58 -1.30
CA SER A 142 8.39 9.56 -2.03
C SER A 142 8.66 10.83 -1.20
N ILE A 143 7.72 11.18 -0.31
CA ILE A 143 7.80 12.40 0.51
C ILE A 143 8.91 12.33 1.56
N TYR A 144 9.31 11.12 2.00
CA TYR A 144 10.48 10.94 2.88
C TYR A 144 11.81 11.19 2.16
N SER A 145 11.81 11.48 0.85
CA SER A 145 13.00 11.72 0.02
C SER A 145 14.06 10.61 0.13
N ASN A 146 13.63 9.40 0.48
CA ASN A 146 14.50 8.25 0.68
C ASN A 146 14.34 7.26 -0.47
N HIS A 147 15.23 7.38 -1.47
CA HIS A 147 15.21 6.52 -2.65
C HIS A 147 15.28 5.02 -2.33
N ARG A 148 15.96 4.61 -1.24
CA ARG A 148 16.05 3.19 -0.85
C ARG A 148 14.69 2.68 -0.36
N LEU A 149 13.98 3.50 0.40
CA LEU A 149 12.63 3.19 0.88
C LEU A 149 11.68 3.03 -0.31
N THR A 150 11.60 4.05 -1.17
CA THR A 150 10.68 4.03 -2.32
C THR A 150 10.98 2.87 -3.27
N LYS A 151 12.25 2.57 -3.53
CA LYS A 151 12.62 1.39 -4.33
C LYS A 151 12.20 0.08 -3.66
N SER A 152 12.44 -0.07 -2.36
CA SER A 152 12.10 -1.28 -1.63
C SER A 152 10.59 -1.52 -1.63
N ILE A 153 9.80 -0.47 -1.38
CA ILE A 153 8.34 -0.53 -1.42
C ILE A 153 7.84 -0.75 -2.85
N GLY A 154 8.47 -0.14 -3.85
CA GLY A 154 8.15 -0.40 -5.26
C GLY A 154 8.33 -1.87 -5.64
N PHE A 155 9.46 -2.49 -5.28
CA PHE A 155 9.69 -3.92 -5.52
C PHE A 155 8.71 -4.80 -4.75
N LEU A 156 8.42 -4.46 -3.48
CA LEU A 156 7.46 -5.19 -2.66
C LEU A 156 6.04 -5.11 -3.27
N SER A 157 5.60 -3.92 -3.70
CA SER A 157 4.32 -3.69 -4.37
C SER A 157 4.20 -4.52 -5.64
N ILE A 158 5.23 -4.54 -6.48
CA ILE A 158 5.24 -5.36 -7.71
C ILE A 158 5.15 -6.85 -7.34
N GLY A 159 5.95 -7.32 -6.38
CA GLY A 159 5.92 -8.72 -5.96
C GLY A 159 4.56 -9.15 -5.41
N LEU A 160 3.94 -8.32 -4.56
CA LEU A 160 2.62 -8.59 -3.98
C LEU A 160 1.50 -8.48 -5.02
N PHE A 161 1.60 -7.58 -5.99
CA PHE A 161 0.71 -7.53 -7.14
C PHE A 161 0.76 -8.85 -7.93
N LEU A 162 1.96 -9.31 -8.29
CA LEU A 162 2.12 -10.58 -9.03
C LEU A 162 1.59 -11.77 -8.22
N LEU A 163 1.83 -11.79 -6.91
CA LEU A 163 1.33 -12.83 -6.01
C LEU A 163 -0.21 -12.83 -5.96
N SER A 164 -0.80 -11.66 -5.78
CA SER A 164 -2.25 -11.46 -5.72
C SER A 164 -2.93 -11.84 -7.05
N GLU A 165 -2.30 -11.54 -8.18
CA GLU A 165 -2.90 -11.77 -9.49
C GLU A 165 -2.73 -13.20 -10.01
N PHE A 166 -1.53 -13.75 -9.90
CA PHE A 166 -1.16 -15.01 -10.55
C PHE A 166 -1.17 -16.22 -9.63
N VAL A 167 -1.01 -16.03 -8.32
CA VAL A 167 -0.85 -17.14 -7.37
C VAL A 167 -2.11 -17.35 -6.53
N ILE A 168 -2.79 -16.27 -6.14
CA ILE A 168 -3.94 -16.36 -5.23
C ILE A 168 -5.26 -16.22 -5.99
N THR A 169 -6.01 -17.32 -6.04
CA THR A 169 -7.39 -17.33 -6.56
C THR A 169 -8.36 -17.31 -5.38
N TRP A 170 -8.88 -16.12 -5.03
CA TRP A 170 -9.85 -15.95 -3.93
C TRP A 170 -11.27 -16.45 -4.31
N ASP A 171 -11.67 -16.24 -5.56
CA ASP A 171 -12.93 -16.70 -6.13
C ASP A 171 -12.69 -17.70 -7.29
N PRO A 172 -13.17 -18.95 -7.19
CA PRO A 172 -12.95 -19.99 -8.20
C PRO A 172 -13.64 -19.72 -9.54
N VAL A 173 -14.55 -18.73 -9.64
CA VAL A 173 -15.13 -18.33 -10.93
C VAL A 173 -14.06 -17.65 -11.82
N LYS A 174 -12.97 -17.15 -11.22
CA LYS A 174 -11.80 -16.67 -11.96
C LYS A 174 -11.03 -17.89 -12.50
N GLN A 175 -11.24 -18.21 -13.77
CA GLN A 175 -10.28 -19.03 -14.52
C GLN A 175 -8.95 -18.28 -14.52
N SER A 176 -7.86 -18.90 -14.04
CA SER A 176 -6.57 -18.27 -14.19
C SER A 176 -6.28 -18.12 -15.68
N ILE A 177 -5.50 -17.11 -16.07
CA ILE A 177 -5.11 -16.92 -17.48
C ILE A 177 -4.39 -18.18 -18.03
N PHE A 178 -3.89 -19.04 -17.15
CA PHE A 178 -3.29 -20.34 -17.50
C PHE A 178 -4.30 -21.46 -17.74
N ASP A 179 -5.54 -21.32 -17.26
CA ASP A 179 -6.61 -22.32 -17.48
C ASP A 179 -7.27 -22.15 -18.86
N SER A 180 -7.07 -21.01 -19.55
CA SER A 180 -7.51 -20.79 -20.93
C SER A 180 -6.39 -20.22 -21.82
N PRO A 181 -5.60 -21.09 -22.49
CA PRO A 181 -4.59 -20.68 -23.47
C PRO A 181 -5.14 -19.76 -24.60
N PHE A 182 -6.45 -19.79 -24.83
CA PHE A 182 -7.15 -18.98 -25.82
C PHE A 182 -7.25 -17.49 -25.46
N GLU A 183 -7.30 -17.10 -24.19
CA GLU A 183 -7.44 -15.69 -23.80
C GLU A 183 -6.11 -14.91 -23.86
N ILE A 184 -4.97 -15.58 -23.68
CA ILE A 184 -3.63 -15.01 -23.93
C ILE A 184 -3.50 -14.60 -25.40
N VAL A 185 -3.92 -15.49 -26.30
CA VAL A 185 -3.92 -15.25 -27.75
C VAL A 185 -4.89 -14.11 -28.10
N ARG A 186 -6.07 -14.06 -27.47
CA ARG A 186 -7.05 -12.98 -27.68
C ARG A 186 -6.56 -11.60 -27.24
N TYR A 187 -5.87 -11.53 -26.10
CA TYR A 187 -5.29 -10.28 -25.58
C TYR A 187 -4.07 -9.82 -26.40
N SER A 188 -3.33 -10.76 -26.97
CA SER A 188 -2.13 -10.50 -27.80
C SER A 188 -2.45 -10.03 -29.21
N ILE A 189 -3.59 -10.46 -29.78
CA ILE A 189 -3.94 -10.16 -31.18
C ILE A 189 -4.85 -8.92 -31.31
N GLY A 190 -5.38 -8.36 -30.22
CA GLY A 190 -6.10 -7.08 -30.27
C GLY A 190 -7.31 -7.08 -31.22
N THR A 191 -7.95 -8.23 -31.43
CA THR A 191 -9.14 -8.29 -32.28
C THR A 191 -10.36 -7.86 -31.48
N SER A 192 -10.68 -6.57 -31.59
CA SER A 192 -12.07 -6.11 -31.53
C SER A 192 -12.83 -6.82 -32.64
N SER A 193 -13.58 -7.87 -32.33
CA SER A 193 -14.70 -8.29 -33.16
C SER A 193 -15.97 -7.86 -32.46
N ASN A 194 -16.47 -6.69 -32.86
CA ASN A 194 -17.91 -6.48 -32.99
C ASN A 194 -18.51 -7.73 -33.62
N ASN A 195 -19.61 -8.24 -33.07
CA ASN A 195 -20.79 -8.62 -33.82
C ASN A 195 -21.93 -9.05 -32.88
N SER A 196 -22.99 -8.22 -32.93
CA SER A 196 -24.44 -8.55 -32.93
C SER A 196 -24.96 -9.67 -32.03
#